data_AF-A0A918S821-F1
#
_entry.id   AF-A0A918S821-F1
#
_cell.length_a   1.000
_cell.length_b   1.000
_cell.length_c   1.000
_cell.angle_alpha   90.00
_cell.angle_beta   90.00
_cell.angle_gamma   90.00
#
_symmetry.space_group_name_H-M   'P 1'
#
loop_
_entity.id
_entity.type
_entity.pdbx_description
1 polymer ?
#
loop_
_entity_poly.entity_id
_entity_poly.type
_entity_poly.pdbx_seq_one_letter_code
_entity_poly.pdbx_strand_id
1 'polypeptide(L)'
;MDKYIEILESKIEKIDSPTFEKACHIFMLIQFKNRGEYRALQETLYIDIKKFIDVYIKSVEYRKNGYDILQVDKIIKAIEYSNSVEKQYLLFQFAFRKLKIEYFDEEANIIQKHLNKSKYKYLNIKGLKVDAFLFKWSYDIKPLLGMIGFLIIITNILFLPAPIEGLEVFNISYVNFHSDFVLNHISNTLAFIAGQDRALGVEPFSLYGVILLIIIRLSFILFIGNFLIEKIKTVGNI
;
A
#
# COMPACT_ATOMS: atom_id res chain seq x y z
N MET A 1 -26.04 -24.80 -18.61
CA MET A 1 -25.11 -24.31 -17.57
C MET A 1 -25.92 -23.91 -16.33
N ASP A 2 -27.07 -23.24 -16.53
CA ASP A 2 -27.96 -22.76 -15.46
C ASP A 2 -28.48 -23.86 -14.54
N LYS A 3 -28.91 -25.01 -15.10
CA LYS A 3 -29.34 -26.18 -14.30
C LYS A 3 -28.26 -26.70 -13.34
N TYR A 4 -26.97 -26.56 -13.68
CA TYR A 4 -25.87 -26.95 -12.79
C TYR A 4 -25.60 -25.91 -11.69
N ILE A 5 -25.80 -24.63 -11.99
CA ILE A 5 -25.72 -23.53 -11.01
C ILE A 5 -26.83 -23.72 -9.97
N GLU A 6 -28.08 -23.95 -10.40
CA GLU A 6 -29.22 -24.21 -9.50
C GLU A 6 -29.01 -25.45 -8.60
N ILE A 7 -28.45 -26.54 -9.17
CA ILE A 7 -28.09 -27.72 -8.39
C ILE A 7 -27.02 -27.40 -7.34
N LEU A 8 -26.02 -26.58 -7.67
CA LEU A 8 -24.99 -26.18 -6.72
C LEU A 8 -25.54 -25.24 -5.64
N GLU A 9 -26.38 -24.29 -6.00
CA GLU A 9 -27.02 -23.37 -5.05
C GLU A 9 -27.89 -24.13 -4.04
N SER A 10 -28.72 -25.07 -4.51
CA SER A 10 -29.52 -25.93 -3.62
C SER A 10 -28.67 -26.84 -2.72
N LYS A 11 -27.51 -27.32 -3.18
CA LYS A 11 -26.56 -28.07 -2.33
C LYS A 11 -25.92 -27.18 -1.26
N ILE A 12 -25.58 -25.93 -1.60
CA ILE A 12 -25.00 -24.96 -0.66
C ILE A 12 -26.00 -24.57 0.42
N GLU A 13 -27.28 -24.43 0.07
CA GLU A 13 -28.37 -24.10 1.03
C GLU A 13 -28.66 -25.23 2.01
N LYS A 14 -28.51 -26.49 1.60
CA LYS A 14 -28.72 -27.66 2.46
C LYS A 14 -27.65 -27.85 3.54
N ILE A 15 -26.50 -27.19 3.42
CA ILE A 15 -25.41 -27.30 4.40
C ILE A 15 -25.46 -26.08 5.31
N ASP A 16 -26.00 -26.20 6.51
CA ASP A 16 -26.11 -25.06 7.44
C ASP A 16 -24.74 -24.64 8.00
N SER A 17 -23.89 -25.62 8.32
CA SER A 17 -22.60 -25.39 8.98
C SER A 17 -21.52 -24.89 8.01
N PRO A 18 -20.55 -24.08 8.46
CA PRO A 18 -19.42 -23.64 7.65
C PRO A 18 -18.38 -24.77 7.46
N THR A 19 -18.73 -25.77 6.65
CA THR A 19 -17.86 -26.91 6.36
C THR A 19 -16.96 -26.65 5.16
N PHE A 20 -15.84 -27.40 5.07
CA PHE A 20 -14.94 -27.33 3.92
C PHE A 20 -15.65 -27.75 2.62
N GLU A 21 -16.58 -28.70 2.71
CA GLU A 21 -17.43 -29.12 1.59
C GLU A 21 -18.28 -27.95 1.07
N LYS A 22 -18.90 -27.19 1.97
CA LYS A 22 -19.65 -25.97 1.63
C LYS A 22 -18.73 -24.94 0.95
N ALA A 23 -17.54 -24.70 1.49
CA ALA A 23 -16.55 -23.81 0.84
C ALA A 23 -16.18 -24.29 -0.56
N CYS A 24 -15.97 -25.60 -0.75
CA CYS A 24 -15.66 -26.17 -2.06
C CYS A 24 -16.82 -26.00 -3.07
N HIS A 25 -18.06 -26.21 -2.63
CA HIS A 25 -19.23 -25.97 -3.47
C HIS A 25 -19.38 -24.51 -3.89
N ILE A 26 -19.17 -23.57 -2.96
CA ILE A 26 -19.20 -22.13 -3.29
C ILE A 26 -18.05 -21.78 -4.25
N PHE A 27 -16.85 -22.32 -4.04
CA PHE A 27 -15.73 -22.07 -4.95
C PHE A 27 -15.99 -22.59 -6.37
N MET A 28 -16.60 -23.77 -6.51
CA MET A 28 -17.02 -24.28 -7.81
C MET A 28 -18.08 -23.37 -8.45
N LEU A 29 -19.07 -22.90 -7.67
CA LEU A 29 -20.07 -21.95 -8.14
C LEU A 29 -19.41 -20.69 -8.72
N ILE A 30 -18.44 -20.12 -8.00
CA ILE A 30 -17.66 -18.96 -8.46
C ILE A 30 -16.94 -19.26 -9.78
N GLN A 31 -16.29 -20.42 -9.92
CA GLN A 31 -15.60 -20.81 -11.15
C GLN A 31 -16.56 -20.95 -12.33
N PHE A 32 -17.75 -21.53 -12.11
CA PHE A 32 -18.77 -21.65 -13.15
C PHE A 32 -19.33 -20.29 -13.56
N LYS A 33 -19.67 -19.44 -12.57
CA LYS A 33 -20.17 -18.07 -12.83
C LYS A 33 -19.14 -17.20 -13.55
N ASN A 34 -17.85 -17.39 -13.28
CA ASN A 34 -16.77 -16.69 -13.98
C ASN A 34 -16.58 -17.12 -15.45
N ARG A 35 -16.91 -18.38 -15.79
CA ARG A 35 -16.82 -18.90 -17.17
C ARG A 35 -18.04 -18.58 -18.04
N GLY A 36 -19.16 -18.18 -17.44
CA GLY A 36 -20.38 -17.83 -18.16
C GLY A 36 -20.38 -16.38 -18.66
N GLU A 37 -21.02 -16.11 -19.80
CA GLU A 37 -21.10 -14.78 -20.42
C GLU A 37 -22.12 -13.82 -19.77
N TYR A 38 -22.63 -14.13 -18.57
CA TYR A 38 -23.75 -13.38 -17.98
C TYR A 38 -23.30 -12.22 -17.08
N ARG A 39 -23.49 -10.99 -17.57
CA ARG A 39 -23.27 -9.74 -16.79
C ARG A 39 -24.15 -9.64 -15.53
N ALA A 40 -25.35 -10.21 -15.55
CA ALA A 40 -26.27 -10.23 -14.41
C ALA A 40 -25.71 -10.96 -13.17
N LEU A 41 -24.72 -11.84 -13.36
CA LEU A 41 -24.10 -12.59 -12.27
C LEU A 41 -23.00 -11.81 -11.54
N GLN A 42 -22.57 -10.63 -12.01
CA GLN A 42 -21.41 -9.95 -11.40
C GLN A 42 -21.67 -9.38 -10.00
N GLU A 43 -22.91 -9.06 -9.64
CA GLU A 43 -23.26 -8.71 -8.26
C GLU A 43 -23.39 -9.97 -7.39
N THR A 44 -23.95 -11.04 -7.94
CA THR A 44 -23.99 -12.34 -7.25
C THR A 44 -22.59 -12.89 -6.98
N LEU A 45 -21.64 -12.70 -7.91
CA LEU A 45 -20.27 -13.19 -7.79
C LEU A 45 -19.52 -12.54 -6.63
N TYR A 46 -19.71 -11.24 -6.41
CA TYR A 46 -19.11 -10.54 -5.26
C TYR A 46 -19.61 -11.12 -3.94
N ILE A 47 -20.92 -11.36 -3.84
CA ILE A 47 -21.55 -11.95 -2.65
C ILE A 47 -21.05 -13.39 -2.45
N ASP A 48 -20.97 -14.17 -3.53
CA ASP A 48 -20.50 -15.55 -3.52
C ASP A 48 -19.03 -15.64 -3.07
N ILE A 49 -18.15 -14.77 -3.58
CA ILE A 49 -16.75 -14.71 -3.14
C ILE A 49 -16.67 -14.34 -1.65
N LYS A 50 -17.45 -13.36 -1.20
CA LYS A 50 -17.48 -12.98 0.22
C LYS A 50 -17.94 -14.14 1.11
N LYS A 51 -18.98 -14.87 0.68
CA LYS A 51 -19.50 -16.07 1.36
C LYS A 51 -18.46 -17.18 1.37
N PHE A 52 -17.76 -17.40 0.26
CA PHE A 52 -16.66 -18.35 0.17
C PHE A 52 -15.55 -18.03 1.17
N ILE A 53 -15.09 -16.77 1.23
CA ILE A 53 -14.02 -16.36 2.16
C ILE A 53 -14.43 -16.65 3.61
N ASP A 54 -15.63 -16.25 4.02
CA ASP A 54 -16.11 -16.44 5.40
C ASP A 54 -16.23 -17.94 5.75
N VAL A 55 -16.84 -18.73 4.87
CA VAL A 55 -17.03 -20.18 5.09
C VAL A 55 -15.70 -20.91 5.06
N TYR A 56 -14.80 -20.55 4.14
CA TYR A 56 -13.52 -21.24 3.97
C TYR A 56 -12.60 -21.04 5.17
N ILE A 57 -12.41 -19.80 5.62
CA ILE A 57 -11.58 -19.49 6.80
C ILE A 57 -12.13 -20.21 8.04
N LYS A 58 -13.44 -20.10 8.31
CA LYS A 58 -14.09 -20.80 9.43
C LYS A 58 -13.94 -22.31 9.33
N SER A 59 -14.09 -22.88 8.13
CA SER A 59 -14.03 -24.33 7.94
C SER A 59 -12.67 -24.94 8.29
N VAL A 60 -11.60 -24.16 8.16
CA VAL A 60 -10.24 -24.56 8.55
C VAL A 60 -10.08 -24.51 10.06
N GLU A 61 -10.63 -23.50 10.72
CA GLU A 61 -10.65 -23.39 12.19
C GLU A 61 -11.40 -24.56 12.86
N TYR A 62 -12.59 -24.91 12.34
CA TYR A 62 -13.42 -26.00 12.87
C TYR A 62 -12.74 -27.38 12.80
N ARG A 63 -11.75 -27.57 11.92
CA ARG A 63 -11.12 -28.87 11.71
C ARG A 63 -10.01 -29.22 12.69
N LYS A 64 -9.58 -28.30 13.59
CA LYS A 64 -8.74 -28.48 14.81
C LYS A 64 -7.60 -29.52 14.82
N ASN A 65 -7.21 -30.11 13.69
CA ASN A 65 -6.29 -31.23 13.62
C ASN A 65 -4.85 -30.80 13.33
N GLY A 66 -4.54 -29.50 13.31
CA GLY A 66 -3.17 -28.99 13.20
C GLY A 66 -2.46 -29.21 11.85
N TYR A 67 -3.10 -29.87 10.88
CA TYR A 67 -2.52 -30.20 9.57
C TYR A 67 -3.14 -29.45 8.38
N ASP A 68 -4.33 -28.84 8.53
CA ASP A 68 -4.98 -28.12 7.44
C ASP A 68 -4.46 -26.68 7.38
N ILE A 69 -3.38 -26.47 6.62
CA ILE A 69 -2.84 -25.14 6.31
C ILE A 69 -3.86 -24.40 5.42
N LEU A 70 -4.20 -23.17 5.80
CA LEU A 70 -5.08 -22.33 5.00
C LEU A 70 -4.41 -22.00 3.65
N GLN A 71 -5.04 -22.42 2.55
CA GLN A 71 -4.48 -22.17 1.21
C GLN A 71 -4.91 -20.78 0.73
N VAL A 72 -4.10 -19.77 1.07
CA VAL A 72 -4.33 -18.35 0.72
C VAL A 72 -4.52 -18.15 -0.79
N ASP A 73 -3.83 -18.94 -1.63
CA ASP A 73 -3.96 -18.87 -3.08
C ASP A 73 -5.39 -19.11 -3.58
N LYS A 74 -6.19 -19.91 -2.88
CA LYS A 74 -7.60 -20.11 -3.23
C LYS A 74 -8.42 -18.84 -2.98
N ILE A 75 -8.13 -18.13 -1.89
CA ILE A 75 -8.77 -16.84 -1.58
C ILE A 75 -8.37 -15.82 -2.66
N ILE A 76 -7.08 -15.72 -2.98
CA ILE A 76 -6.59 -14.79 -4.01
C ILE A 76 -7.26 -15.07 -5.35
N LYS A 77 -7.26 -16.34 -5.81
CA LYS A 77 -7.90 -16.73 -7.07
C LYS A 77 -9.39 -16.42 -7.09
N ALA A 78 -10.10 -16.68 -5.99
CA ALA A 78 -11.53 -16.36 -5.89
C ALA A 78 -11.78 -14.86 -6.07
N ILE A 79 -10.96 -14.02 -5.43
CA ILE A 79 -11.07 -12.56 -5.53
C ILE A 79 -10.74 -12.08 -6.94
N GLU A 80 -9.72 -12.65 -7.58
CA GLU A 80 -9.28 -12.28 -8.94
C GLU A 80 -10.33 -12.57 -10.02
N TYR A 81 -11.27 -13.50 -9.79
CA TYR A 81 -12.44 -13.69 -10.67
C TYR A 81 -13.40 -12.49 -10.68
N SER A 82 -13.28 -11.56 -9.73
CA SER A 82 -14.05 -10.32 -9.78
C SER A 82 -13.48 -9.38 -10.87
N ASN A 83 -14.27 -9.07 -11.89
CA ASN A 83 -13.84 -8.23 -13.01
C ASN A 83 -13.62 -6.74 -12.68
N SER A 84 -14.00 -6.29 -11.48
CA SER A 84 -13.84 -4.89 -11.06
C SER A 84 -12.71 -4.75 -10.04
N VAL A 85 -11.77 -3.85 -10.32
CA VAL A 85 -10.66 -3.50 -9.40
C VAL A 85 -11.18 -2.96 -8.05
N GLU A 86 -12.30 -2.23 -8.06
CA GLU A 86 -12.94 -1.74 -6.83
C GLU A 86 -13.48 -2.91 -6.00
N LYS A 87 -14.18 -3.85 -6.63
CA LYS A 87 -14.68 -5.05 -5.96
C LYS A 87 -13.53 -5.92 -5.44
N GLN A 88 -12.47 -6.09 -6.22
CA GLN A 88 -11.26 -6.79 -5.77
C GLN A 88 -10.65 -6.14 -4.52
N TYR A 89 -10.52 -4.81 -4.51
CA TYR A 89 -10.02 -4.07 -3.35
C TYR A 89 -10.87 -4.31 -2.09
N LEU A 90 -12.19 -4.20 -2.22
CA LEU A 90 -13.12 -4.45 -1.11
C LEU A 90 -13.07 -5.91 -0.61
N LEU A 91 -12.95 -6.87 -1.51
CA LEU A 91 -12.83 -8.29 -1.17
C LEU A 91 -11.50 -8.62 -0.49
N PHE A 92 -10.38 -8.06 -0.95
CA PHE A 92 -9.09 -8.19 -0.25
C PHE A 92 -9.14 -7.55 1.14
N GLN A 93 -9.82 -6.40 1.28
CA GLN A 93 -10.00 -5.76 2.58
C GLN A 93 -10.84 -6.64 3.53
N PHE A 94 -11.90 -7.25 3.02
CA PHE A 94 -12.72 -8.19 3.77
C PHE A 94 -11.94 -9.44 4.19
N ALA A 95 -11.20 -10.05 3.27
CA ALA A 95 -10.36 -11.22 3.55
C ALA A 95 -9.29 -10.91 4.61
N PHE A 96 -8.60 -9.78 4.49
CA PHE A 96 -7.59 -9.36 5.47
C PHE A 96 -8.16 -9.26 6.88
N ARG A 97 -9.29 -8.55 7.03
CA ARG A 97 -9.97 -8.40 8.34
C ARG A 97 -10.39 -9.75 8.90
N LYS A 98 -10.92 -10.63 8.07
CA LYS A 98 -11.35 -11.97 8.49
C LYS A 98 -10.17 -12.82 8.97
N LEU A 99 -9.06 -12.83 8.24
CA LEU A 99 -7.87 -13.57 8.65
C LEU A 99 -7.30 -13.05 9.98
N LYS A 100 -7.29 -11.73 10.19
CA LYS A 100 -6.85 -11.13 11.46
C LYS A 100 -7.73 -11.49 12.64
N ILE A 101 -9.06 -11.48 12.46
CA ILE A 101 -10.02 -11.88 13.51
C ILE A 101 -9.81 -13.34 13.91
N GLU A 102 -9.53 -14.21 12.93
CA GLU A 102 -9.35 -15.65 13.14
C GLU A 102 -7.86 -16.02 13.39
N TYR A 103 -7.00 -15.04 13.72
CA TYR A 103 -5.59 -15.22 14.09
C TYR A 103 -4.67 -15.87 13.03
N PHE A 104 -5.01 -15.80 11.74
CA PHE A 104 -4.17 -16.24 10.63
C PHE A 104 -3.19 -15.12 10.19
N ASP A 105 -2.21 -14.81 11.04
CA ASP A 105 -1.32 -13.64 10.85
C ASP A 105 -0.41 -13.75 9.61
N GLU A 106 0.14 -14.94 9.34
CA GLU A 106 1.03 -15.15 8.19
C GLU A 106 0.26 -15.00 6.87
N GLU A 107 -0.92 -15.60 6.80
CA GLU A 107 -1.82 -15.52 5.65
C GLU A 107 -2.37 -14.11 5.46
N ALA A 108 -2.69 -13.42 6.56
CA ALA A 108 -3.10 -12.01 6.53
C ALA A 108 -2.01 -11.13 5.92
N ASN A 109 -0.74 -11.39 6.21
CA ASN A 109 0.37 -10.64 5.62
C ASN A 109 0.50 -10.86 4.10
N ILE A 110 0.20 -12.06 3.61
CA ILE A 110 0.15 -12.33 2.16
C ILE A 110 -1.00 -11.55 1.52
N ILE A 111 -2.20 -11.61 2.09
CA ILE A 111 -3.36 -10.86 1.61
C ILE A 111 -3.12 -9.34 1.66
N GLN A 112 -2.44 -8.83 2.69
CA GLN A 112 -2.11 -7.41 2.81
C GLN A 112 -1.28 -6.90 1.62
N LYS A 113 -0.36 -7.71 1.09
CA LYS A 113 0.42 -7.35 -0.12
C LYS A 113 -0.51 -7.19 -1.34
N HIS A 114 -1.45 -8.11 -1.51
CA HIS A 114 -2.44 -8.04 -2.59
C HIS A 114 -3.42 -6.87 -2.40
N LEU A 115 -3.84 -6.60 -1.16
CA LEU A 115 -4.67 -5.46 -0.79
C LEU A 115 -4.00 -4.13 -1.18
N ASN A 116 -2.73 -3.95 -0.81
CA ASN A 116 -1.97 -2.73 -1.16
C ASN A 116 -1.86 -2.56 -2.69
N LYS A 117 -1.58 -3.64 -3.42
CA LYS A 117 -1.53 -3.62 -4.89
C LYS A 117 -2.90 -3.26 -5.50
N SER A 118 -3.98 -3.81 -4.98
CA SER A 118 -5.34 -3.52 -5.44
C SER A 118 -5.75 -2.08 -5.11
N LYS A 119 -5.40 -1.57 -3.92
CA LYS A 119 -5.65 -0.18 -3.50
C LYS A 119 -4.93 0.80 -4.43
N TYR A 120 -3.67 0.54 -4.75
CA TYR A 120 -2.92 1.38 -5.69
C TYR A 120 -3.58 1.43 -7.08
N LYS A 121 -4.00 0.28 -7.62
CA LYS A 121 -4.75 0.23 -8.88
C LYS A 121 -6.07 0.99 -8.81
N TYR A 122 -6.82 0.82 -7.72
CA TYR A 122 -8.10 1.50 -7.48
C TYR A 122 -7.94 3.03 -7.47
N LEU A 123 -6.95 3.56 -6.74
CA LEU A 123 -6.69 5.00 -6.69
C LEU A 123 -6.33 5.57 -8.08
N ASN A 124 -5.52 4.84 -8.86
CA ASN A 124 -5.19 5.24 -10.23
C ASN A 124 -6.41 5.30 -11.15
N ILE A 125 -7.32 4.31 -11.06
CA ILE A 125 -8.53 4.26 -11.90
C ILE A 125 -9.50 5.40 -11.52
N LYS A 126 -9.60 5.76 -10.24
CA LYS A 126 -10.43 6.88 -9.78
C LYS A 126 -9.85 8.26 -10.13
N GLY A 127 -8.69 8.33 -10.80
CA GLY A 127 -8.03 9.58 -11.16
C GLY A 127 -7.32 10.27 -10.00
N LEU A 128 -7.25 9.64 -8.83
CA LEU A 128 -6.61 10.15 -7.61
C LEU A 128 -5.09 9.92 -7.66
N LYS A 129 -4.43 10.51 -8.66
CA LYS A 129 -3.00 10.27 -8.95
C LYS A 129 -2.09 10.69 -7.81
N VAL A 130 -2.39 11.80 -7.14
CA VAL A 130 -1.61 12.30 -5.99
C VAL A 130 -1.73 11.33 -4.82
N ASP A 131 -2.94 10.86 -4.51
CA ASP A 131 -3.15 9.88 -3.44
C ASP A 131 -2.48 8.54 -3.76
N ALA A 132 -2.55 8.09 -5.02
CA ALA A 132 -1.87 6.88 -5.47
C ALA A 132 -0.35 7.01 -5.34
N PHE A 133 0.19 8.18 -5.67
CA PHE A 133 1.60 8.51 -5.54
C PHE A 133 2.04 8.50 -4.06
N LEU A 134 1.36 9.27 -3.21
CA LEU A 134 1.64 9.30 -1.77
C LEU A 134 1.51 7.91 -1.14
N PHE A 135 0.46 7.17 -1.48
CA PHE A 135 0.26 5.81 -0.97
C PHE A 135 1.41 4.88 -1.33
N LYS A 136 1.89 4.92 -2.59
CA LYS A 136 3.01 4.07 -3.05
C LYS A 136 4.28 4.27 -2.21
N TRP A 137 4.46 5.47 -1.67
CA TRP A 137 5.67 5.85 -0.95
C TRP A 137 5.57 5.58 0.53
N SER A 138 4.35 5.53 1.06
CA SER A 138 4.12 5.20 2.45
C SER A 138 4.20 3.70 2.76
N TYR A 139 3.94 2.80 1.80
CA TYR A 139 3.94 1.36 2.08
C TYR A 139 5.20 0.60 1.62
N ASP A 140 5.97 1.13 0.67
CA ASP A 140 7.19 0.49 0.15
C ASP A 140 8.42 1.35 0.47
N ILE A 141 9.46 0.72 1.01
CA ILE A 141 10.70 1.38 1.39
C ILE A 141 11.52 1.81 0.17
N LYS A 142 11.43 1.11 -0.97
CA LYS A 142 12.24 1.46 -2.15
C LYS A 142 11.84 2.81 -2.76
N PRO A 143 10.54 3.10 -3.02
CA PRO A 143 10.12 4.42 -3.45
C PRO A 143 10.44 5.53 -2.44
N LEU A 144 10.33 5.24 -1.14
CA LEU A 144 10.70 6.19 -0.09
C LEU A 144 12.18 6.58 -0.18
N LEU A 145 13.09 5.60 -0.23
CA LEU A 145 14.53 5.85 -0.35
C LEU A 145 14.85 6.62 -1.64
N GLY A 146 14.19 6.27 -2.75
CA GLY A 146 14.31 7.00 -4.01
C GLY A 146 13.91 8.46 -3.89
N MET A 147 12.82 8.77 -3.18
CA MET A 147 12.41 10.15 -2.94
C MET A 147 13.37 10.90 -2.02
N ILE A 148 13.77 10.28 -0.91
CA ILE A 148 14.69 10.92 0.03
C ILE A 148 15.98 11.28 -0.73
N GLY A 149 16.49 10.37 -1.57
CA GLY A 149 17.60 10.65 -2.46
C GLY A 149 17.33 11.81 -3.43
N PHE A 150 16.17 11.82 -4.08
CA PHE A 150 15.77 12.91 -4.98
C PHE A 150 15.68 14.27 -4.28
N LEU A 151 15.07 14.33 -3.09
CA LEU A 151 15.00 15.54 -2.28
C LEU A 151 16.38 16.01 -1.85
N ILE A 152 17.26 15.10 -1.41
CA ILE A 152 18.65 15.43 -1.09
C ILE A 152 19.33 16.05 -2.31
N ILE A 153 19.20 15.46 -3.50
CA ILE A 153 19.80 16.01 -4.74
C ILE A 153 19.28 17.42 -5.02
N ILE A 154 17.96 17.62 -4.96
CA ILE A 154 17.34 18.93 -5.15
C ILE A 154 17.84 19.95 -4.12
N THR A 155 17.88 19.58 -2.84
CA THR A 155 18.36 20.47 -1.78
C THR A 155 19.82 20.86 -1.99
N ASN A 156 20.68 19.92 -2.41
CA ASN A 156 22.07 20.25 -2.77
C ASN A 156 22.14 21.23 -3.94
N ILE A 157 21.34 21.03 -5.00
CA ILE A 157 21.31 21.95 -6.15
C ILE A 157 20.84 23.34 -5.72
N LEU A 158 19.80 23.43 -4.88
CA LEU A 158 19.24 24.69 -4.39
C LEU A 158 20.19 25.43 -3.45
N PHE A 159 21.06 24.70 -2.74
CA PHE A 159 22.09 25.25 -1.87
C PHE A 159 23.44 25.41 -2.58
N LEU A 160 23.51 25.16 -3.89
CA LEU A 160 24.74 25.45 -4.62
C LEU A 160 24.90 26.99 -4.69
N PRO A 161 26.10 27.54 -4.39
CA PRO A 161 26.32 28.96 -4.59
C PRO A 161 26.09 29.31 -6.06
N ALA A 162 25.24 30.30 -6.31
CA ALA A 162 24.94 30.71 -7.67
C ALA A 162 26.13 31.49 -8.25
N PRO A 163 26.48 31.31 -9.52
CA PRO A 163 27.60 32.04 -10.14
C PRO A 163 27.27 33.52 -10.44
N ILE A 164 26.03 33.96 -10.22
CA ILE A 164 25.54 35.31 -10.52
C ILE A 164 24.74 35.81 -9.31
N GLU A 165 25.10 36.98 -8.78
CA GLU A 165 24.51 37.57 -7.56
C GLU A 165 22.98 37.70 -7.62
N GLY A 166 22.39 37.89 -8.80
CA GLY A 166 20.92 37.99 -8.99
C GLY A 166 20.17 36.66 -8.94
N LEU A 167 20.87 35.52 -8.94
CA LEU A 167 20.29 34.16 -8.88
C LEU A 167 20.49 33.52 -7.50
N GLU A 168 21.17 34.19 -6.58
CA GLU A 168 21.41 33.69 -5.24
C GLU A 168 20.10 33.70 -4.42
N VAL A 169 19.62 32.51 -4.08
CA VAL A 169 18.45 32.35 -3.22
C VAL A 169 18.83 32.39 -1.74
N PHE A 170 20.04 31.91 -1.43
CA PHE A 170 20.56 31.74 -0.08
C PHE A 170 22.01 32.20 0.02
N ASN A 171 22.35 32.85 1.12
CA ASN A 171 23.72 33.01 1.57
C ASN A 171 24.09 31.77 2.41
N ILE A 172 25.21 31.15 2.10
CA ILE A 172 25.57 29.84 2.63
C ILE A 172 26.94 29.88 3.27
N SER A 173 26.96 29.62 4.57
CA SER A 173 28.18 29.43 5.34
C SER A 173 28.41 27.94 5.58
N TYR A 174 29.62 27.49 5.27
CA TYR A 174 30.02 26.08 5.36
C TYR A 174 30.90 25.85 6.58
N VAL A 175 30.70 24.72 7.26
CA VAL A 175 31.71 24.12 8.12
C VAL A 175 32.67 23.30 7.27
N ASN A 176 33.96 23.32 7.59
CA ASN A 176 34.96 22.52 6.90
C ASN A 176 34.95 21.08 7.43
N PHE A 177 34.08 20.24 6.87
CA PHE A 177 34.10 18.79 7.08
C PHE A 177 35.10 18.09 6.17
N HIS A 178 35.35 18.63 4.97
CA HIS A 178 36.23 18.03 3.98
C HIS A 178 36.99 19.08 3.16
N SER A 179 38.14 18.71 2.59
CA SER A 179 38.99 19.60 1.78
C SER A 179 38.44 19.85 0.37
N ASP A 180 37.84 18.82 -0.24
CA ASP A 180 37.13 18.92 -1.52
C ASP A 180 35.80 19.68 -1.37
N PHE A 181 35.56 20.67 -2.23
CA PHE A 181 34.36 21.53 -2.17
C PHE A 181 33.07 20.75 -2.36
N VAL A 182 33.00 19.81 -3.31
CA VAL A 182 31.78 19.07 -3.63
C VAL A 182 31.41 18.15 -2.47
N LEU A 183 32.39 17.42 -1.94
CA LEU A 183 32.17 16.56 -0.78
C LEU A 183 31.82 17.38 0.46
N ASN A 184 32.49 18.52 0.68
CA ASN A 184 32.17 19.42 1.79
C ASN A 184 30.74 19.96 1.67
N HIS A 185 30.33 20.40 0.48
CA HIS A 185 28.98 20.87 0.22
C HIS A 185 27.92 19.79 0.52
N ILE A 186 28.12 18.57 0.02
CA ILE A 186 27.22 17.44 0.28
C ILE A 186 27.12 17.14 1.78
N SER A 187 28.25 17.08 2.48
CA SER A 187 28.29 16.81 3.93
C SER A 187 27.55 17.87 4.74
N ASN A 188 27.75 19.15 4.44
CA ASN A 188 27.06 20.24 5.14
C ASN A 188 25.54 20.21 4.86
N THR A 189 25.12 19.97 3.61
CA THR A 189 23.70 19.84 3.27
C THR A 189 23.03 18.66 3.96
N LEU A 190 23.70 17.51 4.04
CA LEU A 190 23.18 16.35 4.78
C LEU A 190 23.07 16.63 6.28
N ALA A 191 24.06 17.29 6.88
CA ALA A 191 24.03 17.67 8.29
C ALA A 191 22.89 18.65 8.58
N PHE A 192 22.62 19.61 7.68
CA PHE A 192 21.48 20.50 7.77
C PHE A 192 20.14 19.74 7.73
N ILE A 193 19.97 18.81 6.80
CA ILE A 193 18.77 17.97 6.71
C ILE A 193 18.58 17.14 7.99
N ALA A 194 19.67 16.66 8.59
CA ALA A 194 19.67 15.93 9.85
C ALA A 194 19.38 16.83 11.09
N GLY A 195 19.17 18.13 10.90
CA GLY A 195 18.84 19.07 11.97
C GLY A 195 20.06 19.68 12.68
N GLN A 196 21.27 19.54 12.12
CA GLN A 196 22.42 20.29 12.60
C GLN A 196 22.46 21.67 11.95
N ASP A 197 21.71 22.61 12.50
CA ASP A 197 21.63 23.99 11.96
C ASP A 197 22.99 24.73 11.97
N ARG A 198 23.96 24.27 12.78
CA ARG A 198 25.32 24.84 12.84
C ARG A 198 26.24 24.35 11.72
N ALA A 199 25.87 23.29 11.00
CA ALA A 199 26.69 22.72 9.95
C ALA A 199 26.61 23.56 8.67
N LEU A 200 25.41 24.00 8.30
CA LEU A 200 25.18 24.86 7.14
C LEU A 200 24.37 26.07 7.59
N GLY A 201 25.01 27.23 7.68
CA GLY A 201 24.27 28.46 7.94
C GLY A 201 23.61 28.94 6.65
N VAL A 202 22.30 28.80 6.56
CA VAL A 202 21.49 29.16 5.40
C VAL A 202 20.69 30.41 5.73
N GLU A 203 21.07 31.55 5.15
CA GLU A 203 20.36 32.82 5.30
C GLU A 203 19.64 33.17 4.00
N PRO A 204 18.30 33.26 3.98
CA PRO A 204 17.57 33.60 2.78
C PRO A 204 17.70 35.09 2.47
N PHE A 205 18.04 35.42 1.22
CA PHE A 205 18.11 36.83 0.77
C PHE A 205 16.75 37.48 0.57
N SER A 206 15.69 36.69 0.41
CA SER A 206 14.36 37.17 0.07
C SER A 206 13.25 36.34 0.70
N LEU A 207 12.03 36.88 0.71
CA LEU A 207 10.83 36.15 1.12
C LEU A 207 10.65 34.85 0.31
N TYR A 208 11.04 34.85 -0.97
CA TYR A 208 11.03 33.65 -1.80
C TYR A 208 11.95 32.55 -1.24
N GLY A 209 13.18 32.92 -0.82
CA GLY A 209 14.09 31.99 -0.17
C GLY A 209 13.54 31.43 1.15
N VAL A 210 12.87 32.27 1.95
CA VAL A 210 12.19 31.83 3.19
C VAL A 210 11.11 30.79 2.88
N ILE A 211 10.24 31.08 1.90
CA ILE A 211 9.16 30.16 1.48
C ILE A 211 9.75 28.83 0.98
N LEU A 212 10.79 28.90 0.16
CA LEU A 212 11.44 27.72 -0.41
C LEU A 212 12.09 26.84 0.66
N LEU A 213 12.73 27.45 1.67
CA LEU A 213 13.30 26.74 2.83
C LEU A 213 12.22 26.04 3.66
N ILE A 214 11.07 26.69 3.87
CA ILE A 214 9.91 26.08 4.53
C ILE A 214 9.40 24.88 3.73
N ILE A 215 9.26 25.01 2.40
CA ILE A 215 8.79 23.92 1.53
C ILE A 215 9.74 22.71 1.60
N ILE A 216 11.06 22.93 1.57
CA ILE A 216 12.04 21.83 1.69
C ILE A 216 11.86 21.11 3.03
N ARG A 217 11.85 21.84 4.15
CA ARG A 217 11.70 21.24 5.49
C ARG A 217 10.37 20.49 5.63
N LEU A 218 9.26 21.08 5.21
CA LEU A 218 7.95 20.44 5.23
C LEU A 218 7.91 19.19 4.36
N SER A 219 8.57 19.19 3.20
CA SER A 219 8.62 18.02 2.32
C SER A 219 9.26 16.82 3.02
N PHE A 220 10.42 17.00 3.65
CA PHE A 220 11.07 15.93 4.42
C PHE A 220 10.18 15.39 5.54
N ILE A 221 9.55 16.29 6.31
CA ILE A 221 8.62 15.91 7.40
C ILE A 221 7.42 15.14 6.85
N LEU A 222 6.80 15.61 5.76
CA LEU A 222 5.63 14.97 5.16
C LEU A 222 5.95 13.57 4.66
N PHE A 223 7.05 13.36 3.94
CA PHE A 223 7.39 12.04 3.41
C PHE A 223 7.78 11.04 4.51
N ILE A 224 8.62 11.46 5.46
CA ILE A 224 9.04 10.59 6.57
C ILE A 224 7.84 10.32 7.50
N GLY A 225 7.08 11.35 7.86
CA GLY A 225 5.91 11.24 8.73
C GLY A 225 4.82 10.35 8.13
N ASN A 226 4.52 10.52 6.84
CA ASN A 226 3.52 9.70 6.15
C ASN A 226 3.94 8.22 6.08
N PHE A 227 5.23 7.93 5.86
CA PHE A 227 5.76 6.57 5.94
C PHE A 227 5.64 5.99 7.35
N LEU A 228 6.04 6.74 8.39
CA LEU A 228 5.93 6.29 9.77
C LEU A 228 4.48 6.01 10.17
N ILE A 229 3.54 6.88 9.80
CA ILE A 229 2.12 6.70 10.08
C ILE A 229 1.58 5.42 9.42
N GLU A 230 1.87 5.17 8.14
CA GLU A 230 1.43 3.93 7.49
C GLU A 230 2.12 2.69 8.06
N LYS A 231 3.38 2.80 8.49
CA LYS A 231 4.07 1.69 9.16
C LYS A 231 3.46 1.38 10.52
N ILE A 232 3.13 2.41 11.31
CA ILE A 232 2.43 2.28 12.58
C ILE A 232 1.05 1.66 12.37
N LYS A 233 0.27 2.09 11.37
CA LYS A 233 -1.01 1.43 11.02
C LYS A 233 -0.83 -0.04 10.65
N THR A 234 0.28 -0.38 10.00
CA THR A 234 0.56 -1.77 9.62
C THR A 234 0.95 -2.64 10.81
N VAL A 235 1.69 -2.07 11.79
CA VAL A 235 2.18 -2.78 12.98
C VAL A 235 1.14 -2.78 14.12
N GLY A 236 0.34 -1.72 14.23
CA GLY A 236 -0.60 -1.45 15.33
C GLY A 236 -2.01 -1.98 15.14
N ASN A 237 -2.34 -2.59 13.99
CA ASN A 237 -3.61 -3.32 13.83
C ASN A 237 -3.43 -4.76 14.32
N ILE A 238 -4.18 -5.35 15.28
CA ILE A 238 -5.58 -5.13 15.74
C ILE A 238 -6.56 -4.73 14.63
#